data_AF-A0A377DFL3-F1
#
_entry.id   AF-A0A377DFL3-F1
#
_cell.length_a   1.000
_cell.length_b   1.000
_cell.length_c   1.000
_cell.angle_alpha   90.00
_cell.angle_beta   90.00
_cell.angle_gamma   90.00
#
_symmetry.space_group_name_H-M   'P 1'
#
loop_
_entity.id
_entity.type
_entity.pdbx_description
1 polymer ?
#
loop_
_entity_poly.entity_id
_entity_poly.type
_entity_poly.pdbx_seq_one_letter_code
_entity_poly.pdbx_strand_id
1 'polypeptide(L)'
;MGVYSSPHLVRYTERVRVQGQELPESAHTASFAEIESARGDISLTYFEYGTLSALWLFKQAQLDVVILEVGLGGRLDATNIVDADVAVVTSIALDHTDWLGPDRESIGREKAGIFRSEKNGNCR
;
A
#
# COMPACT_ATOMS: atom_id res chain seq x y z
N MET A 1 -13.69 5.53 -5.91
CA MET A 1 -12.88 4.33 -5.63
C MET A 1 -11.49 4.48 -6.22
N GLY A 2 -10.46 4.28 -5.40
CA GLY A 2 -9.05 4.21 -5.81
C GLY A 2 -8.47 2.84 -5.55
N VAL A 3 -7.53 2.39 -6.38
CA VAL A 3 -6.83 1.12 -6.22
C VAL A 3 -5.34 1.33 -6.38
N TYR A 4 -4.58 0.93 -5.37
CA TYR A 4 -3.13 0.79 -5.44
C TYR A 4 -2.77 -0.68 -5.61
N SER A 5 -2.01 -1.01 -6.65
CA SER A 5 -1.59 -2.38 -6.95
C SER A 5 -0.11 -2.49 -7.31
N SER A 6 0.51 -3.64 -7.06
CA SER A 6 1.91 -3.90 -7.41
C SER A 6 2.22 -5.39 -7.60
N PRO A 7 3.18 -5.78 -8.48
CA PRO A 7 3.95 -4.92 -9.38
C PRO A 7 3.10 -4.41 -10.56
N HIS A 8 3.74 -3.72 -11.50
CA HIS A 8 3.16 -3.37 -12.80
C HIS A 8 3.77 -4.25 -13.88
N LEU A 9 3.06 -4.43 -15.00
CA LEU A 9 3.53 -5.26 -16.11
C LEU A 9 4.33 -4.44 -17.13
N VAL A 10 3.81 -3.29 -17.55
CA VAL A 10 4.42 -2.47 -18.62
C VAL A 10 4.68 -1.05 -18.18
N ARG A 11 3.69 -0.39 -17.57
CA ARG A 11 3.76 1.03 -17.20
C ARG A 11 3.59 1.22 -15.70
N TYR A 12 4.40 2.11 -15.13
CA TYR A 12 4.29 2.45 -13.72
C TYR A 12 2.89 2.98 -13.34
N THR A 13 2.23 3.68 -14.26
CA THR A 13 0.87 4.24 -14.10
C THR A 13 -0.19 3.17 -13.80
N GLU A 14 0.05 1.89 -14.17
CA GLU A 14 -0.82 0.76 -13.82
C GLU A 14 -1.02 0.63 -12.30
N ARG A 15 -0.05 1.06 -11.51
CA ARG A 15 -0.07 0.92 -10.04
C ARG A 15 -1.15 1.75 -9.36
N VAL A 16 -1.64 2.83 -9.98
CA VAL A 16 -2.63 3.73 -9.37
C VAL A 16 -3.80 3.90 -10.33
N ARG A 17 -4.96 3.40 -9.91
CA ARG A 17 -6.21 3.56 -10.67
C ARG A 17 -7.22 4.36 -9.86
N VAL A 18 -7.85 5.33 -10.51
CA VAL A 18 -8.97 6.10 -9.96
C VAL A 18 -10.17 5.90 -10.86
N GLN A 19 -11.31 5.49 -10.28
CA GLN A 19 -12.51 5.13 -11.05
C GLN A 19 -12.23 4.11 -12.16
N GLY A 20 -11.30 3.18 -11.92
CA GLY A 20 -10.89 2.13 -12.85
C GLY A 20 -9.94 2.57 -13.98
N GLN A 21 -9.52 3.84 -14.01
CA GLN A 21 -8.62 4.39 -15.03
C GLN A 21 -7.25 4.74 -14.45
N GLU A 22 -6.19 4.55 -15.24
CA GLU A 22 -4.85 5.06 -14.93
C GLU A 22 -4.85 6.59 -14.93
N LEU A 23 -4.02 7.18 -14.07
CA LEU A 23 -3.81 8.62 -14.05
C LEU A 23 -2.74 9.03 -15.08
N PRO A 24 -2.79 10.27 -15.59
CA PRO A 24 -1.76 10.75 -16.51
C PRO A 24 -0.40 10.80 -15.80
N GLU A 25 0.67 10.54 -16.55
CA GLU A 25 2.05 10.57 -16.03
C GLU A 25 2.39 11.90 -15.32
N SER A 26 1.82 13.02 -15.80
CA SER A 26 1.99 14.33 -15.18
C SER A 26 1.42 14.42 -13.76
N ALA A 27 0.37 13.65 -13.44
CA ALA A 27 -0.14 13.58 -12.08
C ALA A 27 0.86 12.86 -11.16
N HIS A 28 1.49 11.78 -11.65
CA HIS A 28 2.50 11.05 -10.89
C HIS A 28 3.78 11.87 -10.67
N THR A 29 4.25 12.61 -11.68
CA THR A 29 5.42 13.47 -11.51
C THR A 29 5.14 14.63 -10.56
N ALA A 30 3.94 15.21 -10.61
CA ALA A 30 3.51 16.21 -9.65
C ALA A 30 3.47 15.65 -8.23
N SER A 31 2.85 14.48 -8.02
CA SER A 31 2.82 13.85 -6.69
C SER A 31 4.22 13.49 -6.19
N PHE A 32 5.13 13.04 -7.07
CA PHE A 32 6.52 12.80 -6.68
C PHE A 32 7.24 14.08 -6.25
N ALA A 33 7.05 15.20 -6.95
CA ALA A 33 7.64 16.48 -6.54
C ALA A 33 7.14 16.93 -5.15
N GLU A 34 5.86 16.68 -4.85
CA GLU A 34 5.29 16.96 -3.52
C GLU A 34 5.92 16.07 -2.44
N ILE A 35 6.09 14.78 -2.69
CA ILE A 35 6.77 13.88 -1.74
C ILE A 35 8.23 14.28 -1.56
N GLU A 36 8.92 14.68 -2.62
CA GLU A 36 10.32 15.11 -2.57
C GLU A 36 10.50 16.34 -1.69
N SER A 37 9.62 17.33 -1.84
CA SER A 37 9.67 18.54 -1.02
C SER A 37 9.28 18.28 0.43
N ALA A 38 8.35 17.34 0.67
CA ALA A 38 7.86 17.01 2.01
C ALA A 38 8.80 16.10 2.82
N ARG A 39 9.58 15.22 2.17
CA ARG A 39 10.43 14.24 2.89
C ARG A 39 11.62 14.87 3.63
N GLY A 40 12.09 16.04 3.19
CA GLY A 40 13.30 16.67 3.72
C GLY A 40 14.51 15.72 3.69
N ASP A 41 15.15 15.51 4.84
CA ASP A 41 16.32 14.65 4.98
C ASP A 41 15.98 13.16 5.19
N ILE A 42 14.69 12.80 5.27
CA ILE A 42 14.27 11.41 5.43
C ILE A 42 14.47 10.66 4.12
N SER A 43 15.25 9.57 4.18
CA SER A 43 15.43 8.65 3.06
C SER A 43 14.22 7.73 2.95
N LEU A 44 13.73 7.54 1.73
CA LEU A 44 12.62 6.65 1.41
C LEU A 44 13.08 5.65 0.36
N THR A 45 12.70 4.39 0.53
CA THR A 45 12.85 3.36 -0.49
C THR A 45 11.92 3.64 -1.67
N TYR A 46 12.18 2.98 -2.80
CA TYR A 46 11.33 3.08 -3.99
C TYR A 46 9.85 2.76 -3.69
N PHE A 47 9.60 1.74 -2.87
CA PHE A 47 8.24 1.31 -2.55
C PHE A 47 7.53 2.27 -1.60
N GLU A 48 8.22 2.79 -0.58
CA GLU A 48 7.68 3.82 0.32
C GLU A 48 7.33 5.09 -0.45
N TYR A 49 8.22 5.54 -1.34
CA TYR A 49 8.00 6.71 -2.18
C TYR A 49 6.78 6.55 -3.10
N GLY A 50 6.67 5.39 -3.76
CA GLY A 50 5.52 5.05 -4.60
C GLY A 50 4.21 4.95 -3.82
N THR A 51 4.25 4.42 -2.60
CA THR A 51 3.08 4.31 -1.73
C THR A 51 2.59 5.69 -1.30
N LEU A 52 3.49 6.57 -0.83
CA LEU A 52 3.14 7.95 -0.47
C LEU A 52 2.56 8.72 -1.66
N SER A 53 3.14 8.56 -2.85
CA SER A 53 2.63 9.15 -4.10
C SER A 53 1.20 8.68 -4.41
N ALA A 54 0.91 7.38 -4.28
CA ALA A 54 -0.44 6.84 -4.48
C ALA A 54 -1.45 7.41 -3.46
N LEU A 55 -1.07 7.46 -2.17
CA LEU A 55 -1.91 8.03 -1.12
C LEU A 55 -2.19 9.52 -1.36
N TRP A 56 -1.19 10.27 -1.81
CA TRP A 56 -1.35 11.68 -2.16
C TRP A 56 -2.33 11.84 -3.33
N LEU A 57 -2.21 11.04 -4.39
CA LEU A 57 -3.12 11.08 -5.54
C LEU A 57 -4.56 10.75 -5.14
N PHE A 58 -4.77 9.74 -4.29
CA PHE A 58 -6.10 9.41 -3.78
C PHE A 58 -6.70 10.52 -2.92
N LYS A 59 -5.88 11.20 -2.12
CA LYS A 59 -6.31 12.35 -1.33
C LYS A 59 -6.82 13.48 -2.24
N GLN A 60 -6.14 13.77 -3.34
CA GLN A 60 -6.58 14.79 -4.30
C GLN A 60 -7.87 14.41 -5.03
N ALA A 61 -8.08 13.12 -5.27
CA ALA A 61 -9.24 12.61 -6.01
C ALA A 61 -10.54 12.51 -5.17
N GLN A 62 -10.51 12.86 -3.88
CA GLN A 62 -11.68 12.90 -2.98
C GLN A 62 -12.55 11.63 -3.04
N LEU A 63 -11.92 10.47 -2.83
CA LEU A 63 -12.53 9.16 -3.03
C LEU A 63 -13.27 8.67 -1.78
N ASP A 64 -14.39 7.97 -1.98
CA ASP A 64 -15.13 7.34 -0.87
C ASP A 64 -14.43 6.09 -0.31
N VAL A 65 -13.73 5.35 -1.17
CA VAL A 65 -13.08 4.07 -0.85
C VAL A 65 -11.74 3.98 -1.56
N VAL A 66 -10.74 3.49 -0.85
CA VAL A 66 -9.40 3.17 -1.37
C VAL A 66 -9.07 1.71 -1.04
N ILE A 67 -8.55 0.99 -2.03
CA ILE A 67 -8.04 -0.38 -1.89
C ILE A 67 -6.52 -0.31 -2.00
N LEU A 68 -5.82 -0.83 -0.99
CA LEU A 68 -4.37 -0.88 -0.96
C LEU A 68 -3.91 -2.35 -1.02
N GLU A 69 -3.29 -2.74 -2.12
CA GLU A 69 -2.58 -4.02 -2.19
C GLU A 69 -1.24 -3.90 -1.47
N VAL A 70 -1.01 -4.80 -0.51
CA VAL A 70 0.25 -4.92 0.22
C VAL A 70 1.36 -5.37 -0.73
N GLY A 71 2.51 -4.71 -0.70
CA GLY A 71 3.66 -5.06 -1.55
C GLY A 71 4.35 -6.34 -1.11
N LEU A 72 4.78 -6.40 0.15
CA LEU A 72 5.45 -7.58 0.71
C LEU A 72 5.11 -7.80 2.18
N GLY A 73 4.72 -9.03 2.52
CA GLY A 73 4.39 -9.39 3.89
C GLY A 73 3.12 -8.70 4.37
N GLY A 74 3.26 -7.66 5.19
CA GLY A 74 2.15 -6.88 5.74
C GLY A 74 2.59 -5.97 6.88
N ARG A 75 3.11 -6.55 7.97
CA ARG A 75 3.48 -5.81 9.20
C ARG A 75 4.39 -4.61 8.96
N LEU A 76 5.40 -4.75 8.12
CA LEU A 76 6.39 -3.71 7.80
C LEU A 76 6.22 -3.14 6.38
N ASP A 77 5.11 -3.42 5.73
CA ASP A 77 4.84 -2.90 4.38
C ASP A 77 4.48 -1.41 4.46
N ALA A 78 4.90 -0.63 3.46
CA ALA A 78 4.63 0.81 3.41
C ALA A 78 3.13 1.12 3.42
N THR A 79 2.28 0.23 2.90
CA THR A 79 0.82 0.41 2.92
C THR A 79 0.24 0.30 4.34
N ASN A 80 0.95 -0.38 5.25
CA ASN A 80 0.51 -0.59 6.62
C ASN A 80 0.65 0.65 7.51
N ILE A 81 1.12 1.79 6.98
CA ILE A 81 1.01 3.08 7.67
C ILE A 81 -0.44 3.59 7.71
N VAL A 82 -1.31 3.06 6.87
CA VAL A 82 -2.73 3.40 6.82
C VAL A 82 -3.51 2.46 7.73
N ASP A 83 -4.32 3.02 8.63
CA ASP A 83 -5.23 2.24 9.47
C ASP A 83 -6.48 1.83 8.68
N ALA A 84 -6.39 0.67 8.03
CA ALA A 84 -7.48 0.10 7.25
C ALA A 84 -8.71 -0.19 8.10
N ASP A 85 -9.90 0.13 7.58
CA ASP A 85 -11.17 -0.20 8.23
C ASP A 85 -11.55 -1.68 8.03
N VAL A 86 -11.09 -2.27 6.92
CA VAL A 86 -11.19 -3.71 6.64
C VAL A 86 -9.85 -4.19 6.10
N ALA A 87 -9.33 -5.28 6.67
CA ALA A 87 -8.10 -5.90 6.25
C ALA A 87 -8.37 -7.33 5.75
N VAL A 88 -7.72 -7.73 4.66
CA VAL A 88 -7.98 -9.01 3.98
C VAL A 88 -6.67 -9.75 3.71
N VAL A 89 -6.61 -11.01 4.11
CA VAL A 89 -5.55 -11.96 3.72
C VAL A 89 -6.16 -12.95 2.74
N THR A 90 -5.69 -12.93 1.49
CA THR A 90 -6.24 -13.76 0.41
C THR A 90 -5.81 -15.22 0.50
N SER A 91 -4.50 -15.46 0.66
CA SER A 91 -3.92 -16.80 0.79
C SER A 91 -2.56 -16.75 1.50
N ILE A 92 -2.15 -17.90 2.05
CA ILE A 92 -0.83 -18.10 2.67
C ILE A 92 -0.15 -19.28 1.98
N ALA A 93 0.96 -18.99 1.30
CA ALA A 93 1.83 -19.95 0.65
C ALA A 93 3.30 -19.61 0.96
N LEU A 94 4.21 -20.55 0.67
CA LEU A 94 5.65 -20.31 0.79
C LEU A 94 6.10 -19.43 -0.38
N ASP A 95 6.35 -18.16 -0.07
CA ASP A 95 6.90 -17.17 -0.99
C ASP A 95 7.67 -16.13 -0.17
N HIS A 96 8.72 -15.55 -0.74
CA HIS A 96 9.61 -14.59 -0.07
C HIS A 96 10.10 -15.03 1.31
N THR A 97 10.51 -16.30 1.44
CA THR A 97 10.91 -16.91 2.71
C THR A 97 12.08 -16.21 3.39
N ASP A 98 12.95 -15.56 2.61
CA ASP A 98 14.08 -14.78 3.12
C ASP A 98 13.65 -13.58 3.99
N TRP A 99 12.46 -13.04 3.73
CA TRP A 99 11.92 -11.88 4.43
C TRP A 99 10.82 -12.24 5.42
N LEU A 100 10.01 -13.25 5.08
CA LEU A 100 8.77 -13.58 5.80
C LEU A 100 8.90 -14.81 6.71
N GLY A 101 10.01 -15.54 6.60
CA GLY A 101 10.28 -16.76 7.35
C GLY A 101 10.06 -18.04 6.53
N PRO A 102 10.52 -19.20 7.05
CA PRO A 102 10.62 -20.43 6.28
C PRO A 102 9.33 -21.24 6.21
N ASP A 103 8.28 -20.87 6.95
CA ASP A 103 7.07 -21.65 7.14
C ASP A 103 5.79 -20.80 7.03
N ARG A 104 4.63 -21.46 6.95
CA ARG A 104 3.36 -20.77 6.72
C ARG A 104 2.93 -19.93 7.92
N GLU A 105 3.35 -20.33 9.11
CA GLU A 105 3.06 -19.70 10.38
C GLU A 105 3.79 -18.36 10.52
N SER A 106 5.08 -18.32 10.17
CA SER A 106 5.88 -17.09 10.11
C SER A 106 5.35 -16.12 9.04
N ILE A 107 5.08 -16.62 7.82
CA ILE A 107 4.50 -15.82 6.74
C ILE A 107 3.12 -15.27 7.13
N GLY A 108 2.27 -16.12 7.73
CA GLY A 108 0.95 -15.75 8.22
C GLY A 108 1.00 -14.65 9.27
N ARG A 109 1.97 -14.71 10.19
CA ARG A 109 2.18 -13.68 11.21
C ARG A 109 2.56 -12.34 10.60
N GLU A 110 3.45 -12.31 9.62
CA GLU A 110 3.83 -11.07 8.94
C GLU A 110 2.65 -10.47 8.18
N LYS A 111 1.87 -11.30 7.47
CA LYS A 111 0.67 -10.86 6.75
C LYS A 111 -0.42 -10.35 7.70
N ALA A 112 -0.63 -11.00 8.84
CA ALA A 112 -1.60 -10.57 9.85
C ALA A 112 -1.27 -9.21 10.50
N GLY A 113 -0.06 -8.67 10.28
CA GLY A 113 0.33 -7.34 10.75
C GLY A 113 -0.48 -6.18 10.17
N ILE A 114 -1.29 -6.42 9.12
CA ILE A 114 -2.24 -5.43 8.59
C ILE A 114 -3.54 -5.34 9.39
N PHE A 115 -3.80 -6.28 10.30
CA PHE A 115 -5.00 -6.24 11.12
C PHE A 115 -4.96 -5.06 12.07
N ARG A 116 -6.15 -4.51 12.33
CA ARG A 116 -6.36 -3.43 13.30
C ARG A 116 -7.31 -3.94 14.37
N SER A 117 -7.04 -3.56 15.62
CA SER A 117 -8.05 -3.67 16.66
C SER A 117 -9.25 -2.82 16.24
N GLU A 118 -10.47 -3.27 16.55
CA GLU A 118 -11.67 -2.54 16.16
C GLU A 118 -11.56 -1.08 16.60
N LYS A 119 -11.67 -0.14 15.65
CA LYS A 119 -11.76 1.30 15.96
C LYS A 119 -13.04 1.63 16.76
N ASN A 120 -14.00 0.69 16.81
CA ASN A 120 -15.19 0.77 17.64
C ASN A 120 -15.05 -0.23 18.78
N GLY A 121 -14.70 0.24 19.98
CA GLY A 121 -14.50 -0.60 21.17
C GLY A 121 -15.76 -1.33 21.64
N ASN A 122 -16.22 -2.35 20.90
CA ASN A 122 -17.32 -3.19 21.31
C ASN A 122 -17.38 -4.52 20.53
N CYS A 123 -16.45 -5.44 20.83
CA CYS A 123 -16.88 -6.78 21.22
C CYS A 123 -15.76 -7.58 21.89
N ARG A 124 -16.19 -8.35 22.90
CA ARG A 124 -15.40 -9.32 23.67
C ARG A 124 -15.28 -10.64 22.92
#